data_AF-A0A3D3F9V1-F1
#
_entry.id   AF-A0A3D3F9V1-F1
#
_cell.length_a   1.000
_cell.length_b   1.000
_cell.length_c   1.000
_cell.angle_alpha   90.00
_cell.angle_beta   90.00
_cell.angle_gamma   90.00
#
_symmetry.space_group_name_H-M   'P 1'
#
loop_
_entity.id
_entity.type
_entity.pdbx_description
1 polymer ?
#
loop_
_entity_poly.entity_id
_entity_poly.type
_entity_poly.pdbx_seq_one_letter_code
_entity_poly.pdbx_strand_id
1 'polypeptide(L)'
;MAKEKIYLTCDGNQAAAHIAYMFSEVAVIYPITPSSTMAEYVDEWAAAGRKNLFGQPVLVQEMQSEAGAAGALHGSLQAGALTSTFTASQGLLLMLPNMYKIAGELLPGVFHVAARAIASQALSIFGDQQDVMAARPTGFALFATGSVQEVMDLAAVAHLAAI
;
A
#
# COMPACT_ATOMS: atom_id res chain seq x y z
N MET A 1 -10.72 -24.98 -22.51
CA MET A 1 -11.41 -25.23 -21.22
C MET A 1 -11.57 -23.89 -20.55
N ALA A 2 -12.80 -23.49 -20.18
CA ALA A 2 -12.96 -22.29 -19.37
C ALA A 2 -12.24 -22.54 -18.04
N LYS A 3 -11.31 -21.65 -17.65
CA LYS A 3 -10.64 -21.74 -16.34
C LYS A 3 -11.72 -21.75 -15.26
N GLU A 4 -11.61 -22.70 -14.34
CA GLU A 4 -12.48 -22.77 -13.16
C GLU A 4 -12.40 -21.45 -12.39
N LYS A 5 -13.55 -20.84 -12.09
CA LYS A 5 -13.59 -19.60 -11.32
C LYS A 5 -13.31 -19.93 -9.87
N ILE A 6 -12.19 -19.44 -9.36
CA ILE A 6 -11.86 -19.51 -7.93
C ILE A 6 -12.61 -18.36 -7.24
N TYR A 7 -13.49 -18.70 -6.30
CA TYR A 7 -14.16 -17.74 -5.44
C TYR A 7 -13.40 -17.63 -4.12
N LEU A 8 -13.20 -16.40 -3.65
CA LEU A 8 -12.56 -16.09 -2.37
C LEU A 8 -13.49 -15.17 -1.58
N THR A 9 -13.74 -15.51 -0.31
CA THR A 9 -14.39 -14.61 0.65
C THR A 9 -13.29 -13.93 1.44
N CYS A 10 -13.12 -12.61 1.26
CA CYS A 10 -12.10 -11.83 1.94
C CYS A 10 -12.61 -10.43 2.29
N ASP A 11 -11.85 -9.71 3.13
CA ASP A 11 -12.08 -8.29 3.38
C ASP A 11 -11.28 -7.40 2.41
N GLY A 12 -11.42 -6.08 2.54
CA GLY A 12 -10.72 -5.11 1.71
C GLY A 12 -9.20 -5.13 1.90
N ASN A 13 -8.72 -5.34 3.14
CA ASN A 13 -7.29 -5.37 3.41
C ASN A 13 -6.63 -6.59 2.77
N GLN A 14 -7.23 -7.77 2.89
CA GLN A 14 -6.75 -8.97 2.23
C GLN A 14 -6.79 -8.84 0.70
N ALA A 15 -7.82 -8.17 0.15
CA ALA A 15 -7.91 -7.89 -1.29
C ALA A 15 -6.77 -6.96 -1.77
N ALA A 16 -6.53 -5.84 -1.06
CA ALA A 16 -5.46 -4.91 -1.37
C ALA A 16 -4.08 -5.57 -1.24
N ALA A 17 -3.85 -6.28 -0.12
CA ALA A 17 -2.62 -7.02 0.15
C ALA A 17 -2.37 -8.07 -0.94
N HIS A 18 -3.41 -8.80 -1.38
CA HIS A 18 -3.27 -9.81 -2.43
C HIS A 18 -2.66 -9.20 -3.69
N ILE A 19 -3.18 -8.06 -4.14
CA ILE A 19 -2.66 -7.40 -5.33
C ILE A 19 -1.29 -6.76 -5.08
N ALA A 20 -1.10 -6.05 -3.97
CA ALA A 20 0.19 -5.47 -3.62
C ALA A 20 1.31 -6.52 -3.61
N TYR A 21 1.02 -7.71 -3.05
CA TYR A 21 1.94 -8.84 -3.07
C TYR A 21 2.31 -9.29 -4.49
N MET A 22 1.33 -9.38 -5.39
CA MET A 22 1.56 -9.87 -6.74
C MET A 22 2.41 -8.90 -7.58
N PHE A 23 2.30 -7.59 -7.34
CA PHE A 23 2.92 -6.55 -8.17
C PHE A 23 4.18 -5.91 -7.57
N SER A 24 4.54 -6.22 -6.33
CA SER A 24 5.73 -5.66 -5.67
C SER A 24 6.86 -6.67 -5.50
N GLU A 25 8.09 -6.18 -5.54
CA GLU A 25 9.31 -6.90 -5.18
C GLU A 25 9.66 -6.63 -3.71
N VAL A 26 9.42 -5.40 -3.25
CA VAL A 26 9.68 -4.94 -1.89
C VAL A 26 8.41 -4.36 -1.28
N ALA A 27 8.16 -4.66 0.00
CA ALA A 27 7.15 -4.01 0.80
C ALA A 27 7.81 -3.41 2.04
N VAL A 28 7.75 -2.08 2.16
CA VAL A 28 8.30 -1.37 3.33
C VAL A 28 7.15 -0.95 4.23
N ILE A 29 7.17 -1.36 5.49
CA ILE A 29 5.99 -1.32 6.35
C ILE A 29 6.25 -0.66 7.71
N TYR A 30 5.18 -0.18 8.32
CA TYR A 30 5.10 0.15 9.74
C TYR A 30 3.65 -0.03 10.20
N PRO A 31 3.38 -0.65 11.36
CA PRO A 31 2.02 -0.99 11.77
C PRO A 31 1.22 0.23 12.20
N ILE A 32 0.06 0.44 11.57
CA ILE A 32 -0.95 1.42 12.00
C ILE A 32 -2.36 0.93 11.66
N THR A 33 -3.27 0.91 12.64
CA THR A 33 -4.68 0.54 12.45
C THR A 33 -5.39 1.55 11.54
N PRO A 34 -6.27 1.15 10.60
CA PRO A 34 -6.70 -0.22 10.28
C PRO A 34 -5.88 -0.89 9.16
N SER A 35 -4.77 -0.30 8.70
CA SER A 35 -3.96 -0.85 7.60
C SER A 35 -3.02 -2.00 7.99
N SER A 36 -2.75 -2.22 9.29
CA SER A 36 -1.78 -3.23 9.75
C SER A 36 -1.99 -4.62 9.16
N THR A 37 -3.24 -5.07 9.01
CA THR A 37 -3.50 -6.43 8.51
C THR A 37 -3.05 -6.64 7.07
N MET A 38 -2.95 -5.57 6.26
CA MET A 38 -2.37 -5.68 4.91
C MET A 38 -0.90 -6.09 4.97
N ALA A 39 -0.13 -5.44 5.86
CA ALA A 39 1.28 -5.73 6.06
C ALA A 39 1.48 -7.13 6.66
N GLU A 40 0.65 -7.51 7.63
CA GLU A 40 0.66 -8.85 8.26
C GLU A 40 0.43 -9.95 7.21
N TYR A 41 -0.57 -9.80 6.32
CA TYR A 41 -0.79 -10.77 5.23
C TYR A 41 0.41 -10.87 4.28
N VAL A 42 1.01 -9.75 3.92
CA VAL A 42 2.18 -9.74 3.02
C VAL A 42 3.38 -10.42 3.67
N ASP A 43 3.63 -10.17 4.95
CA ASP A 43 4.70 -10.81 5.72
C ASP A 43 4.47 -12.33 5.84
N GLU A 44 3.26 -12.74 6.24
CA GLU A 44 2.89 -14.16 6.34
C GLU A 44 3.04 -14.90 5.01
N TRP A 45 2.60 -14.30 3.90
CA TRP A 45 2.72 -14.90 2.58
C TRP A 45 4.17 -14.96 2.09
N ALA A 46 4.99 -13.95 2.39
CA ALA A 46 6.42 -13.98 2.12
C ALA A 46 7.13 -15.09 2.90
N ALA A 47 6.84 -15.21 4.20
CA ALA A 47 7.37 -16.28 5.05
C ALA A 47 6.93 -17.68 4.57
N ALA A 48 5.71 -17.81 4.07
CA ALA A 48 5.19 -19.04 3.45
C ALA A 48 5.76 -19.33 2.05
N GLY A 49 6.61 -18.45 1.51
CA GLY A 49 7.24 -18.63 0.20
C GLY A 49 6.30 -18.42 -0.99
N ARG A 50 5.17 -17.73 -0.80
CA ARG A 50 4.29 -17.32 -1.89
C ARG A 50 5.12 -16.53 -2.91
N LYS A 51 4.83 -16.71 -4.19
CA LYS A 51 5.55 -16.00 -5.26
C LYS A 51 4.69 -14.86 -5.80
N ASN A 52 5.31 -13.71 -6.01
CA ASN A 52 4.76 -12.61 -6.79
C ASN A 52 4.78 -12.94 -8.29
N LEU A 53 4.36 -11.99 -9.14
CA LEU A 53 4.35 -12.19 -10.60
C LEU A 53 5.75 -12.37 -11.20
N PHE A 54 6.80 -12.01 -10.47
CA PHE A 54 8.21 -12.15 -10.87
C PHE A 54 8.82 -13.47 -10.39
N GLY A 55 8.04 -14.35 -9.78
CA GLY A 55 8.51 -15.67 -9.32
C GLY A 55 9.34 -15.63 -8.02
N GLN A 56 9.31 -14.52 -7.28
CA GLN A 56 10.05 -14.33 -6.02
C GLN A 56 9.09 -14.05 -4.86
N PRO A 57 9.45 -14.38 -3.61
CA PRO A 57 8.74 -13.87 -2.45
C PRO A 57 9.01 -12.36 -2.32
N VAL A 58 8.02 -11.60 -1.85
CA VAL A 58 8.19 -10.17 -1.56
C VAL A 58 9.17 -10.01 -0.41
N LEU A 59 10.14 -9.10 -0.54
CA LEU A 59 10.99 -8.70 0.57
C LEU A 59 10.22 -7.72 1.46
N VAL A 60 9.92 -8.12 2.70
CA VAL A 60 9.23 -7.28 3.67
C VAL A 60 10.24 -6.67 4.64
N GLN A 61 10.18 -5.36 4.81
CA GLN A 61 11.04 -4.64 5.75
C GLN A 61 10.21 -3.71 6.63
N GLU A 62 10.16 -4.01 7.93
CA GLU A 62 9.61 -3.10 8.92
C GLU A 62 10.64 -2.01 9.27
N MET A 63 10.17 -0.76 9.35
CA MET A 63 10.97 0.41 9.69
C MET A 63 10.65 0.90 11.11
N GLN A 64 11.34 1.94 11.58
CA GLN A 64 11.08 2.52 12.90
C GLN A 64 9.84 3.44 12.96
N SER A 65 9.35 3.89 11.80
CA SER A 65 8.15 4.73 11.64
C SER A 65 7.73 4.77 10.17
N GLU A 66 6.53 5.29 9.88
CA GLU A 66 6.06 5.53 8.52
C GLU A 66 6.94 6.52 7.75
N ALA A 67 7.57 7.50 8.42
CA ALA A 67 8.54 8.38 7.79
C ALA A 67 9.77 7.61 7.30
N GLY A 68 10.26 6.66 8.11
CA GLY A 68 11.32 5.73 7.73
C GLY A 68 10.89 4.82 6.58
N ALA A 69 9.66 4.30 6.64
CA ALA A 69 9.09 3.47 5.58
C ALA A 69 9.00 4.21 4.25
N ALA A 70 8.57 5.47 4.25
CA ALA A 70 8.50 6.26 3.03
C ALA A 70 9.88 6.58 2.44
N GLY A 71 10.89 6.81 3.28
CA GLY A 71 12.27 7.03 2.83
C GLY A 71 12.90 5.76 2.23
N ALA A 72 12.69 4.61 2.87
CA ALA A 72 13.14 3.33 2.34
C ALA A 72 12.39 2.94 1.06
N LEU A 73 11.08 3.21 0.97
CA LEU A 73 10.32 3.05 -0.26
C LEU A 73 10.88 3.92 -1.39
N HIS A 74 11.17 5.20 -1.10
CA HIS A 74 11.79 6.10 -2.08
C HIS A 74 13.12 5.56 -2.59
N GLY A 75 14.02 5.15 -1.69
CA GLY A 75 15.32 4.57 -2.05
C GLY A 75 15.21 3.26 -2.85
N SER A 76 14.26 2.39 -2.47
CA SER A 76 13.99 1.12 -3.16
C SER A 76 13.52 1.35 -4.60
N LEU A 77 12.61 2.31 -4.82
CA LEU A 77 12.15 2.69 -6.15
C LEU A 77 13.29 3.30 -6.98
N GLN A 78 14.11 4.19 -6.41
CA GLN A 78 15.28 4.73 -7.11
C GLN A 78 16.29 3.65 -7.50
N ALA A 79 16.43 2.61 -6.69
CA ALA A 79 17.28 1.46 -6.96
C ALA A 79 16.69 0.50 -8.03
N GLY A 80 15.46 0.75 -8.49
CA GLY A 80 14.82 0.01 -9.57
C GLY A 80 13.94 -1.16 -9.13
N ALA A 81 13.57 -1.25 -7.85
CA ALA A 81 12.67 -2.28 -7.34
C ALA A 81 11.24 -1.77 -7.21
N LEU A 82 10.26 -2.51 -7.73
CA LEU A 82 8.84 -2.15 -7.58
C LEU A 82 8.42 -2.29 -6.11
N THR A 83 8.07 -1.17 -5.49
CA THR A 83 7.91 -1.10 -4.03
C THR A 83 6.55 -0.56 -3.64
N SER A 84 5.89 -1.23 -2.68
CA SER A 84 4.64 -0.78 -2.08
C SER A 84 4.73 -0.59 -0.57
N THR A 85 3.76 0.13 -0.02
CA THR A 85 3.59 0.32 1.43
C THR A 85 2.10 0.35 1.79
N PHE A 86 1.82 0.16 3.09
CA PHE A 86 0.49 0.13 3.68
C PHE A 86 0.45 1.14 4.82
N THR A 87 -0.52 2.05 4.82
CA THR A 87 -0.60 3.08 5.87
C THR A 87 -2.01 3.65 6.03
N ALA A 88 -2.19 4.53 7.01
CA ALA A 88 -3.43 5.24 7.30
C ALA A 88 -3.14 6.48 8.16
N SER A 89 -4.01 7.49 8.11
CA SER A 89 -4.07 8.60 9.08
C SER A 89 -2.71 9.26 9.35
N GLN A 90 -2.27 9.29 10.61
CA GLN A 90 -1.00 9.88 11.04
C GLN A 90 0.19 9.29 10.30
N GLY A 91 0.13 8.00 9.96
CA GLY A 91 1.17 7.33 9.20
C GLY A 91 1.35 7.94 7.82
N LEU A 92 0.24 8.16 7.10
CA LEU A 92 0.27 8.81 5.80
C LEU A 92 0.83 10.25 5.89
N LEU A 93 0.49 11.00 6.96
CA LEU A 93 1.05 12.34 7.18
C LEU A 93 2.58 12.33 7.29
N LEU A 94 3.15 11.32 7.94
CA LEU A 94 4.60 11.16 8.07
C LEU A 94 5.28 10.79 6.74
N MET A 95 4.51 10.24 5.78
CA MET A 95 5.02 9.91 4.45
C MET A 95 5.01 11.09 3.46
N LEU A 96 4.21 12.14 3.72
CA LEU A 96 4.01 13.27 2.79
C LEU A 96 5.32 13.87 2.23
N PRO A 97 6.38 14.13 3.02
CA PRO A 97 7.61 14.70 2.47
C PRO A 97 8.26 13.82 1.39
N ASN A 98 8.25 12.50 1.58
CA ASN A 98 8.77 11.56 0.59
C ASN A 98 7.81 11.38 -0.59
N MET A 99 6.49 11.52 -0.40
CA MET A 99 5.54 11.50 -1.51
C MET A 99 5.85 12.60 -2.54
N TYR A 100 6.16 13.83 -2.11
CA TYR A 100 6.60 14.88 -3.04
C TYR A 100 7.85 14.49 -3.84
N LYS A 101 8.81 13.80 -3.20
CA LYS A 101 10.04 13.34 -3.85
C LYS A 101 9.77 12.23 -4.85
N ILE A 102 9.01 11.21 -4.46
CA ILE A 102 8.65 10.06 -5.30
C ILE A 102 7.87 10.52 -6.53
N ALA A 103 6.87 11.39 -6.36
CA ALA A 103 6.10 11.94 -7.48
C ALA A 103 6.95 12.86 -8.37
N GLY A 104 7.78 13.73 -7.78
CA GLY A 104 8.65 14.64 -8.52
C GLY A 104 9.73 13.91 -9.34
N GLU A 105 10.11 12.71 -8.93
CA GLU A 105 11.06 11.85 -9.63
C GLU A 105 10.38 10.81 -10.54
N LEU A 106 9.03 10.86 -10.65
CA LEU A 106 8.22 9.98 -11.50
C LEU A 106 8.47 8.49 -11.23
N LEU A 107 8.57 8.13 -9.95
CA LEU A 107 8.86 6.75 -9.55
C LEU A 107 7.57 5.92 -9.36
N PRO A 108 7.53 4.66 -9.81
CA PRO A 108 6.32 3.82 -9.87
C PRO A 108 5.96 3.18 -8.51
N GLY A 109 5.78 4.00 -7.46
CA GLY A 109 5.41 3.54 -6.12
C GLY A 109 3.91 3.51 -5.87
N VAL A 110 3.40 2.47 -5.19
CA VAL A 110 1.97 2.36 -4.84
C VAL A 110 1.76 2.30 -3.34
N PHE A 111 0.91 3.19 -2.84
CA PHE A 111 0.54 3.31 -1.44
C PHE A 111 -0.89 2.79 -1.27
N HIS A 112 -1.06 1.73 -0.49
CA HIS A 112 -2.38 1.20 -0.14
C HIS A 112 -2.82 1.80 1.19
N VAL A 113 -3.82 2.67 1.13
CA VAL A 113 -4.27 3.46 2.29
C VAL A 113 -5.65 3.01 2.73
N ALA A 114 -5.74 2.48 3.96
CA ALA A 114 -7.03 2.28 4.61
C ALA A 114 -7.45 3.59 5.28
N ALA A 115 -8.08 4.48 4.50
CA ALA A 115 -8.34 5.87 4.86
C ALA A 115 -9.00 6.00 6.24
N ARG A 116 -8.44 6.87 7.08
CA ARG A 116 -8.75 6.99 8.51
C ARG A 116 -8.62 8.45 8.98
N ALA A 117 -9.51 8.82 9.89
CA ALA A 117 -9.54 10.13 10.54
C ALA A 117 -8.17 10.60 11.06
N ILE A 118 -7.90 11.90 10.88
CA ILE A 118 -6.75 12.57 11.50
C ILE A 118 -7.11 12.95 12.94
N ALA A 119 -6.17 12.71 13.85
CA ALA A 119 -6.27 13.14 15.23
C ALA A 119 -6.25 14.68 15.29
N SER A 120 -7.43 15.27 15.52
CA SER A 120 -7.61 16.70 15.70
C SER A 120 -7.89 17.01 17.17
N GLN A 121 -9.16 17.17 17.56
CA GLN A 121 -9.56 17.32 18.96
C GLN A 121 -9.43 16.01 19.76
N ALA A 122 -9.52 14.87 19.08
CA ALA A 122 -9.39 13.53 19.64
C ALA A 122 -8.87 12.56 18.56
N LEU A 123 -8.25 11.47 19.00
CA LEU A 123 -7.86 10.36 18.13
C LEU A 123 -9.10 9.56 17.70
N SER A 124 -9.15 9.18 16.42
CA SER A 124 -10.11 8.21 15.90
C SER A 124 -9.39 7.18 15.03
N ILE A 125 -9.69 5.90 15.27
CA ILE A 125 -9.17 4.78 14.45
C ILE A 125 -10.12 4.44 13.28
N PHE A 126 -11.21 5.17 13.13
CA PHE A 126 -12.27 4.89 12.16
C PHE A 126 -12.11 5.67 10.86
N GLY A 127 -12.79 5.19 9.83
CA GLY A 127 -12.66 5.66 8.46
C GLY A 127 -13.28 7.02 8.21
N ASP A 128 -12.49 7.90 7.60
CA ASP A 128 -12.93 9.04 6.80
C ASP A 128 -11.81 9.36 5.78
N GLN A 129 -11.89 10.48 5.07
CA GLN A 129 -10.93 10.82 4.00
C GLN A 129 -9.92 11.92 4.40
N GLN A 130 -9.83 12.30 5.68
CA GLN A 130 -8.99 13.43 6.10
C GLN A 130 -7.52 13.22 5.75
N ASP A 131 -7.03 11.99 5.87
CA ASP A 131 -5.64 11.61 5.60
C ASP A 131 -5.29 11.66 4.11
N VAL A 132 -6.08 10.99 3.26
CA VAL A 132 -5.88 10.99 1.81
C VAL A 132 -6.06 12.38 1.21
N MET A 133 -6.94 13.21 1.76
CA MET A 133 -7.11 14.60 1.32
C MET A 133 -5.92 15.49 1.71
N ALA A 134 -5.22 15.17 2.80
CA ALA A 134 -3.95 15.84 3.14
C ALA A 134 -2.82 15.49 2.15
N ALA A 135 -2.89 14.32 1.50
CA ALA A 135 -1.93 13.88 0.49
C ALA A 135 -2.20 14.41 -0.93
N ARG A 136 -3.39 14.99 -1.19
CA ARG A 136 -3.78 15.55 -2.50
C ARG A 136 -2.72 16.44 -3.18
N PRO A 137 -1.99 17.34 -2.50
CA PRO A 137 -1.03 18.23 -3.17
C PRO A 137 0.32 17.55 -3.50
N THR A 138 0.56 16.32 -3.07
CA THR A 138 1.86 15.64 -3.21
C THR A 138 2.25 15.29 -4.64
N GLY A 139 1.29 15.29 -5.57
CA GLY A 139 1.49 14.86 -6.96
C GLY A 139 1.16 13.39 -7.23
N PHE A 140 0.80 12.61 -6.19
CA PHE A 140 0.31 11.26 -6.36
C PHE A 140 -1.06 11.22 -7.04
N ALA A 141 -1.26 10.23 -7.92
CA ALA A 141 -2.59 9.87 -8.38
C ALA A 141 -3.37 9.20 -7.23
N LEU A 142 -4.66 9.57 -7.08
CA LEU A 142 -5.52 9.06 -6.02
C LEU A 142 -6.68 8.25 -6.62
N PHE A 143 -6.67 6.93 -6.37
CA PHE A 143 -7.77 6.03 -6.72
C PHE A 143 -8.59 5.72 -5.46
N ALA A 144 -9.90 5.97 -5.52
CA ALA A 144 -10.83 5.62 -4.45
C ALA A 144 -11.64 4.37 -4.85
N THR A 145 -11.91 3.51 -3.88
CA THR A 145 -12.66 2.26 -4.05
C THR A 145 -13.93 2.30 -3.20
N GLY A 146 -15.05 1.81 -3.74
CA GLY A 146 -16.36 1.80 -3.09
C GLY A 146 -16.79 0.44 -2.51
N SER A 147 -16.05 -0.63 -2.81
CA SER A 147 -16.35 -1.98 -2.33
C SER A 147 -15.10 -2.86 -2.23
N VAL A 148 -15.19 -3.99 -1.53
CA VAL A 148 -14.09 -4.97 -1.42
C VAL A 148 -13.67 -5.51 -2.79
N GLN A 149 -14.62 -5.72 -3.71
CA GLN A 149 -14.31 -6.15 -5.07
C GLN A 149 -13.56 -5.04 -5.83
N GLU A 150 -14.00 -3.79 -5.71
CA GLU A 150 -13.30 -2.66 -6.32
C GLU A 150 -11.89 -2.48 -5.75
N VAL A 151 -11.65 -2.82 -4.49
CA VAL A 151 -10.29 -2.85 -3.92
C VAL A 151 -9.41 -3.82 -4.69
N MET A 152 -9.87 -5.05 -4.95
CA MET A 152 -9.13 -6.02 -5.76
C MET A 152 -8.89 -5.50 -7.19
N ASP A 153 -9.93 -4.94 -7.81
CA ASP A 153 -9.88 -4.53 -9.22
C ASP A 153 -8.99 -3.29 -9.43
N LEU A 154 -9.22 -2.23 -8.66
CA LEU A 154 -8.53 -0.95 -8.83
C LEU A 154 -7.11 -0.95 -8.23
N ALA A 155 -6.82 -1.81 -7.25
CA ALA A 155 -5.43 -1.98 -6.81
C ALA A 155 -4.54 -2.43 -7.98
N ALA A 156 -5.04 -3.34 -8.83
CA ALA A 156 -4.27 -3.84 -9.97
C ALA A 156 -4.08 -2.75 -11.02
N VAL A 157 -5.13 -1.95 -11.26
CA VAL A 157 -5.06 -0.78 -12.13
C VAL A 157 -4.03 0.22 -11.63
N ALA A 158 -3.99 0.51 -10.32
CA ALA A 158 -3.03 1.44 -9.74
C ALA A 158 -1.57 0.98 -9.95
N HIS A 159 -1.28 -0.31 -9.73
CA HIS A 159 0.05 -0.88 -9.98
C HIS A 159 0.43 -0.86 -11.46
N LEU A 160 -0.50 -1.21 -12.36
CA LEU A 160 -0.24 -1.20 -13.80
C LEU A 160 -0.08 0.22 -14.36
N ALA A 161 -0.82 1.19 -13.85
CA ALA A 161 -0.79 2.57 -14.33
C ALA A 161 0.39 3.39 -13.76
N ALA A 162 1.02 2.92 -12.68
CA ALA A 162 2.18 3.58 -12.09
C ALA A 162 3.47 3.37 -12.91
N ILE A 163 3.53 2.32 -13.73
CA ILE A 163 4.67 1.94 -14.61
C ILE A 163 4.52 2.61 -15.98
#